data_AF-A0A7G9FK54-F1
#
_entry.id   AF-A0A7G9FK54-F1
#
_cell.length_a   1.000
_cell.length_b   1.000
_cell.length_c   1.000
_cell.angle_alpha   90.00
_cell.angle_beta   90.00
_cell.angle_gamma   90.00
#
_symmetry.space_group_name_H-M   'P 1'
#
loop_
_entity.id
_entity.type
_entity.pdbx_description
1 polymer ?
#
loop_
_entity_poly.entity_id
_entity_poly.type
_entity_poly.pdbx_seq_one_letter_code
_entity_poly.pdbx_strand_id
1 'polypeptide(L)'
;MDDVINLLNMHHRFFFYAKKYADLTKQPTPEDSRAWSQILVSLITGINGLGRRKGSDLSDGSDVKSANVWGAIDFPRFNGCIKSGTQSINSNSVHFLNNTPNLYFVLWDYEPISQHERTRIWVVQPQHDRLFREISLSWYSQKESGFIRSANFQLHAPINNNSNIFTNRCGSLQYPLLFDAVWNGETYEIKYYNPDAITNGYCMNI
;
A
#
# COMPACT_ATOMS: atom_id res chain seq x y z
N MET A 1 6.62 -15.03 12.34
CA MET A 1 7.23 -14.55 11.08
C MET A 1 7.30 -15.64 10.02
N ASP A 2 7.39 -16.92 10.41
CA ASP A 2 7.34 -18.04 9.47
C ASP A 2 6.09 -18.01 8.56
N ASP A 3 4.90 -17.75 9.11
CA ASP A 3 3.68 -17.61 8.30
C ASP A 3 3.75 -16.46 7.29
N VAL A 4 4.41 -15.36 7.65
CA VAL A 4 4.64 -14.22 6.74
C VAL A 4 5.53 -14.69 5.59
N ILE A 5 6.67 -15.31 5.87
CA ILE A 5 7.59 -15.82 4.85
C ILE A 5 6.90 -16.86 3.95
N ASN A 6 6.13 -17.78 4.54
CA ASN A 6 5.36 -18.77 3.80
C ASN A 6 4.34 -18.12 2.85
N LEU A 7 3.60 -17.09 3.31
CA LEU A 7 2.67 -16.34 2.47
C LEU A 7 3.40 -15.64 1.32
N LEU A 8 4.53 -14.98 1.59
CA LEU A 8 5.33 -14.29 0.57
C LEU A 8 5.85 -15.25 -0.50
N ASN A 9 6.42 -16.38 -0.07
CA ASN A 9 6.89 -17.45 -0.95
C ASN A 9 5.75 -17.99 -1.81
N MET A 10 4.56 -18.16 -1.23
CA MET A 10 3.37 -18.65 -1.92
C MET A 10 2.90 -17.66 -2.99
N HIS A 11 2.75 -16.38 -2.63
CA HIS A 11 2.35 -15.33 -3.57
C HIS A 11 3.31 -15.25 -4.76
N HIS A 12 4.62 -15.20 -4.51
CA HIS A 12 5.65 -15.16 -5.57
C HIS A 12 5.52 -16.36 -6.51
N ARG A 13 5.51 -17.59 -5.97
CA ARG A 13 5.40 -18.80 -6.80
C ARG A 13 4.14 -18.80 -7.66
N PHE A 14 2.98 -18.49 -7.08
CA PHE A 14 1.73 -18.43 -7.84
C PHE A 14 1.78 -17.36 -8.95
N PHE A 15 2.29 -16.17 -8.62
CA PHE A 15 2.42 -15.08 -9.57
C PHE A 15 3.28 -15.49 -10.77
N PHE A 16 4.52 -15.93 -10.52
CA PHE A 16 5.46 -16.24 -11.61
C PHE A 16 5.12 -17.52 -12.38
N TYR A 17 4.50 -18.51 -11.73
CA TYR A 17 4.00 -19.69 -12.44
C TYR A 17 2.85 -19.33 -13.38
N ALA A 18 1.91 -18.49 -12.94
CA ALA A 18 0.81 -18.04 -13.79
C ALA A 18 1.29 -17.08 -14.89
N LYS A 19 2.25 -16.19 -14.58
CA LYS A 19 2.81 -15.21 -15.53
C LYS A 19 3.34 -15.88 -16.80
N LYS A 20 4.00 -17.02 -16.69
CA LYS A 20 4.48 -17.80 -17.85
C LYS A 20 3.36 -18.03 -18.88
N TYR A 21 2.17 -18.44 -18.43
CA TYR A 21 1.03 -18.72 -19.30
C TYR A 21 0.31 -17.43 -19.73
N ALA A 22 0.25 -16.45 -18.85
CA ALA A 22 -0.30 -15.13 -19.14
C ALA A 22 0.48 -14.46 -20.30
N ASP A 23 1.81 -14.48 -20.24
CA ASP A 23 2.69 -13.95 -21.30
C ASP A 23 2.47 -14.69 -22.64
N LEU A 24 2.43 -16.02 -22.62
CA LEU A 24 2.19 -16.85 -23.81
C LEU A 24 0.85 -16.52 -24.50
N THR A 25 -0.17 -16.23 -23.70
CA THR A 25 -1.52 -15.94 -24.18
C THR A 25 -1.80 -14.45 -24.33
N LYS A 26 -0.83 -13.59 -24.01
CA LYS A 26 -0.95 -12.12 -23.97
C LYS A 26 -2.10 -11.64 -23.08
N GLN A 27 -2.37 -12.37 -22.01
CA GLN A 27 -3.35 -11.99 -20.99
C GLN A 27 -2.66 -11.34 -19.80
N PRO A 28 -3.37 -10.52 -19.00
CA PRO A 28 -2.88 -10.09 -17.71
C PRO A 28 -2.58 -11.30 -16.81
N THR A 29 -1.52 -11.21 -15.99
CA THR A 29 -1.24 -12.25 -14.99
C THR A 29 -2.40 -12.29 -13.98
N PRO A 30 -3.01 -13.46 -13.74
CA PRO A 30 -4.15 -13.56 -12.82
C PRO A 30 -3.67 -13.38 -11.39
N GLU A 31 -3.82 -12.17 -10.86
CA GLU A 31 -3.30 -11.79 -9.56
C GLU A 31 -4.23 -10.78 -8.86
N ASP A 32 -4.56 -11.05 -7.59
CA ASP A 32 -5.29 -10.11 -6.71
C ASP A 32 -4.36 -9.62 -5.59
N SER A 33 -3.44 -8.72 -5.95
CA SER A 33 -2.47 -8.16 -5.02
C SER A 33 -3.12 -7.49 -3.80
N ARG A 34 -4.38 -7.05 -3.92
CA ARG A 34 -5.15 -6.48 -2.80
C ARG A 34 -5.44 -7.56 -1.76
N ALA A 35 -5.96 -8.72 -2.17
CA ALA A 35 -6.23 -9.81 -1.24
C ALA A 35 -4.95 -10.32 -0.56
N TRP A 36 -3.86 -10.51 -1.30
CA TRP A 36 -2.58 -10.91 -0.72
C TRP A 36 -2.04 -9.89 0.29
N SER A 37 -2.13 -8.60 -0.03
CA SER A 37 -1.70 -7.52 0.85
C SER A 37 -2.51 -7.46 2.14
N GLN A 38 -3.83 -7.69 2.07
CA GLN A 38 -4.70 -7.73 3.26
C GLN A 38 -4.33 -8.89 4.20
N ILE A 39 -4.07 -10.08 3.65
CA ILE A 39 -3.63 -11.24 4.43
C ILE A 39 -2.24 -10.96 5.03
N LEU A 40 -1.30 -10.42 4.24
CA LEU A 40 0.04 -10.10 4.70
C LEU A 40 0.03 -9.11 5.88
N VAL A 41 -0.72 -8.02 5.76
CA VAL A 41 -0.86 -7.04 6.85
C VAL A 41 -1.52 -7.69 8.07
N SER A 42 -2.52 -8.56 7.88
CA SER A 42 -3.14 -9.28 9.00
C SER A 42 -2.14 -10.16 9.75
N LEU A 43 -1.25 -10.87 9.04
CA LEU A 43 -0.20 -11.69 9.65
C LEU A 43 0.87 -10.85 10.37
N ILE A 44 1.21 -9.67 9.84
CA ILE A 44 2.23 -8.77 10.42
C ILE A 44 1.71 -8.06 11.67
N THR A 45 0.44 -7.67 11.66
CA THR A 45 -0.16 -6.83 12.71
C THR A 45 -0.93 -7.63 13.75
N GLY A 46 -1.30 -8.87 13.44
CA GLY A 46 -2.24 -9.68 14.23
C GLY A 46 -3.71 -9.23 14.10
N ILE A 47 -4.00 -8.20 13.28
CA ILE A 47 -5.35 -7.68 13.11
C ILE A 47 -6.06 -8.47 12.02
N ASN A 48 -7.12 -9.16 12.38
CA ASN A 48 -7.89 -9.96 11.43
C ASN A 48 -8.70 -9.09 10.46
N GLY A 49 -9.01 -9.64 9.28
CA GLY A 49 -10.03 -9.08 8.39
C GLY A 49 -11.47 -9.28 8.90
N LEU A 50 -12.44 -8.82 8.11
CA LEU A 50 -13.86 -8.85 8.51
C LEU A 50 -14.60 -10.18 8.28
N GLY A 51 -13.94 -11.22 7.77
CA GLY A 51 -14.57 -12.51 7.48
C GLY A 51 -15.63 -12.43 6.37
N ARG A 52 -15.29 -11.83 5.23
CA ARG A 52 -16.18 -11.63 4.05
C ARG A 52 -17.36 -10.67 4.26
N ARG A 53 -17.44 -9.99 5.40
CA ARG A 53 -18.41 -8.89 5.62
C ARG A 53 -17.92 -7.62 4.91
N LYS A 54 -18.88 -6.77 4.52
CA LYS A 54 -18.59 -5.46 3.92
C LYS A 54 -18.07 -4.49 4.99
N GLY A 55 -17.01 -3.74 4.69
CA GLY A 55 -16.45 -2.74 5.60
C GLY A 55 -15.05 -2.31 5.20
N SER A 56 -14.27 -1.87 6.19
CA SER A 56 -12.81 -1.71 6.10
C SER A 56 -12.11 -3.04 5.79
N ASP A 57 -10.86 -2.96 5.36
CA ASP A 57 -10.09 -4.17 5.08
C ASP A 57 -9.75 -4.96 6.36
N LEU A 58 -9.51 -4.27 7.48
CA LEU A 58 -9.19 -4.84 8.78
C LEU A 58 -10.29 -4.57 9.82
N SER A 59 -10.37 -5.44 10.82
CA SER A 59 -11.42 -5.45 11.85
C SER A 59 -11.36 -4.29 12.85
N ASP A 60 -10.22 -3.63 12.97
CA ASP A 60 -10.04 -2.41 13.77
C ASP A 60 -10.51 -1.13 13.05
N GLY A 61 -10.86 -1.23 11.76
CA GLY A 61 -11.21 -0.09 10.91
C GLY A 61 -10.08 0.38 9.99
N SER A 62 -8.88 -0.21 10.10
CA SER A 62 -7.74 0.12 9.23
C SER A 62 -7.95 -0.36 7.79
N ASP A 63 -7.29 0.30 6.85
CA ASP A 63 -7.45 0.05 5.41
C ASP A 63 -6.11 -0.33 4.76
N VAL A 64 -6.14 -1.19 3.75
CA VAL A 64 -4.95 -1.65 3.04
C VAL A 64 -5.00 -1.16 1.60
N LYS A 65 -3.89 -0.61 1.11
CA LYS A 65 -3.71 -0.20 -0.28
C LYS A 65 -2.57 -1.01 -0.85
N SER A 66 -2.80 -1.65 -1.99
CA SER A 66 -1.82 -2.46 -2.67
C SER A 66 -1.45 -1.85 -4.02
N ALA A 67 -0.20 -2.04 -4.41
CA ALA A 67 0.31 -1.77 -5.74
C ALA A 67 1.29 -2.88 -6.11
N ASN A 68 1.15 -3.44 -7.30
CA ASN A 68 2.03 -4.51 -7.79
C ASN A 68 2.65 -4.10 -9.12
N VAL A 69 3.98 -4.05 -9.15
CA VAL A 69 4.81 -3.68 -10.30
C VAL A 69 5.22 -4.91 -11.11
N TRP A 70 5.14 -6.11 -10.53
CA TRP A 70 5.47 -7.34 -11.23
C TRP A 70 4.54 -7.49 -12.44
N GLY A 71 5.12 -7.56 -13.64
CA GLY A 71 4.37 -7.66 -14.90
C GLY A 71 3.53 -6.43 -15.26
N ALA A 72 3.65 -5.31 -14.54
CA ALA A 72 2.94 -4.08 -14.86
C ALA A 72 3.57 -3.39 -16.07
N ILE A 73 2.72 -2.90 -16.99
CA ILE A 73 3.14 -2.07 -18.14
C ILE A 73 3.24 -0.60 -17.72
N ASP A 74 2.25 -0.13 -16.95
CA ASP A 74 2.19 1.22 -16.41
C ASP A 74 2.73 1.28 -14.99
N PHE A 75 3.16 2.47 -14.55
CA PHE A 75 3.58 2.73 -13.17
C PHE A 75 2.38 2.64 -12.21
N PRO A 76 2.29 1.59 -11.37
CA PRO A 76 1.19 1.44 -10.43
C PRO A 76 1.19 2.57 -9.40
N ARG A 77 0.00 2.89 -8.88
CA ARG A 77 -0.20 3.95 -7.88
C ARG A 77 -1.08 3.43 -6.78
N PHE A 78 -0.90 3.93 -5.57
CA PHE A 78 -1.90 3.74 -4.52
C PHE A 78 -3.06 4.69 -4.80
N ASN A 79 -4.18 4.12 -5.26
CA ASN A 79 -5.38 4.88 -5.57
C ASN A 79 -6.38 4.83 -4.41
N GLY A 80 -7.07 5.95 -4.18
CA GLY A 80 -8.19 6.00 -3.24
C GLY A 80 -7.82 5.73 -1.78
N CYS A 81 -6.57 6.03 -1.38
CA CYS A 81 -6.14 5.93 0.01
C CYS A 81 -6.83 6.95 0.93
N ILE A 82 -7.38 8.03 0.35
CA ILE A 82 -8.38 8.87 1.01
C ILE A 82 -9.66 8.87 0.16
N LYS A 83 -10.82 8.75 0.82
CA LYS A 83 -12.11 8.58 0.14
C LYS A 83 -12.63 9.89 -0.42
N SER A 84 -13.05 9.88 -1.68
CA SER A 84 -13.78 10.99 -2.28
C SER A 84 -14.81 10.44 -3.27
N GLY A 85 -16.01 11.02 -3.31
CA GLY A 85 -17.07 10.62 -4.26
C GLY A 85 -17.81 9.30 -3.97
N THR A 86 -17.81 8.78 -2.74
CA THR A 86 -18.68 7.64 -2.35
C THR A 86 -20.03 8.15 -1.81
N GLN A 87 -21.12 7.38 -1.93
CA GLN A 87 -22.43 7.75 -1.34
C GLN A 87 -22.47 7.68 0.20
N SER A 88 -21.32 7.54 0.87
CA SER A 88 -21.28 7.53 2.34
C SER A 88 -21.37 8.95 2.89
N ILE A 89 -22.04 9.13 4.03
CA ILE A 89 -22.19 10.42 4.74
C ILE A 89 -20.85 11.12 5.02
N ASN A 90 -19.74 10.37 5.02
CA ASN A 90 -18.38 10.86 5.29
C ASN A 90 -17.51 11.02 4.02
N SER A 91 -18.08 10.92 2.82
CA SER A 91 -17.32 11.14 1.58
C SER A 91 -16.98 12.61 1.38
N ASN A 92 -15.83 12.88 0.74
CA ASN A 92 -15.32 14.24 0.51
C ASN A 92 -15.01 15.04 1.78
N SER A 93 -14.85 14.39 2.94
CA SER A 93 -14.47 15.09 4.16
C SER A 93 -13.37 14.38 4.93
N VAL A 94 -12.64 15.20 5.68
CA VAL A 94 -11.56 14.81 6.61
C VAL A 94 -12.03 13.78 7.64
N HIS A 95 -13.34 13.61 7.82
CA HIS A 95 -13.91 12.60 8.72
C HIS A 95 -13.47 11.18 8.36
N PHE A 96 -13.16 10.86 7.11
CA PHE A 96 -12.57 9.56 6.79
C PHE A 96 -11.23 9.35 7.51
N LEU A 97 -10.37 10.37 7.54
CA LEU A 97 -9.07 10.32 8.23
C LEU A 97 -9.25 10.19 9.74
N ASN A 98 -10.32 10.78 10.30
CA ASN A 98 -10.61 10.72 11.73
C ASN A 98 -11.10 9.34 12.19
N ASN A 99 -11.59 8.48 11.28
CA ASN A 99 -12.17 7.17 11.61
C ASN A 99 -11.32 6.00 11.10
N THR A 100 -10.16 6.26 10.51
CA THR A 100 -9.24 5.23 10.00
C THR A 100 -8.06 5.19 10.95
N PRO A 101 -7.84 4.12 11.73
CA PRO A 101 -6.71 4.04 12.65
C PRO A 101 -5.38 4.03 11.90
N ASN A 102 -5.23 3.10 10.94
CA ASN A 102 -4.05 2.97 10.11
C ASN A 102 -4.41 2.84 8.63
N LEU A 103 -3.55 3.41 7.78
CA LEU A 103 -3.48 3.12 6.36
C LEU A 103 -2.19 2.36 6.08
N TYR A 104 -2.30 1.13 5.59
CA TYR A 104 -1.16 0.32 5.18
C TYR A 104 -0.98 0.40 3.67
N PHE A 105 0.23 0.68 3.23
CA PHE A 105 0.61 0.73 1.81
C PHE A 105 1.55 -0.44 1.51
N VAL A 106 1.09 -1.41 0.73
CA VAL A 106 1.86 -2.61 0.36
C VAL A 106 2.28 -2.50 -1.09
N LEU A 107 3.58 -2.40 -1.33
CA LEU A 107 4.17 -2.36 -2.67
C LEU A 107 4.88 -3.68 -2.94
N TRP A 108 4.52 -4.31 -4.06
CA TRP A 108 5.25 -5.43 -4.66
C TRP A 108 6.07 -4.89 -5.82
N ASP A 109 7.39 -4.82 -5.66
CA ASP A 109 8.31 -4.24 -6.64
C ASP A 109 9.61 -5.04 -6.75
N TYR A 110 10.66 -4.45 -7.33
CA TYR A 110 11.98 -5.04 -7.42
C TYR A 110 12.97 -4.23 -6.59
N GLU A 111 13.90 -4.91 -5.91
CA GLU A 111 14.99 -4.22 -5.25
C GLU A 111 15.97 -3.68 -6.33
N PRO A 112 16.33 -2.39 -6.32
CA PRO A 112 17.07 -1.76 -7.42
C PRO A 112 18.46 -2.32 -7.70
N ILE A 113 19.14 -2.92 -6.73
CA ILE A 113 20.53 -3.40 -6.90
C ILE A 113 20.52 -4.85 -7.39
N SER A 114 19.87 -5.74 -6.64
CA SER A 114 19.75 -7.17 -6.92
C SER A 114 18.74 -7.50 -8.02
N GLN A 115 17.80 -6.58 -8.30
CA GLN A 115 16.65 -6.79 -9.20
C GLN A 115 15.75 -7.95 -8.77
N HIS A 116 15.88 -8.42 -7.53
CA HIS A 116 15.05 -9.48 -6.98
C HIS A 116 13.69 -8.92 -6.55
N GLU A 117 12.69 -9.80 -6.55
CA GLU A 117 11.34 -9.45 -6.12
C GLU A 117 11.32 -9.02 -4.65
N ARG A 118 10.62 -7.93 -4.38
CA ARG A 118 10.55 -7.30 -3.09
C ARG A 118 9.11 -6.98 -2.72
N THR A 119 8.83 -7.02 -1.42
CA THR A 119 7.63 -6.45 -0.85
C THR A 119 8.00 -5.44 0.23
N ARG A 120 7.33 -4.30 0.24
CA ARG A 120 7.50 -3.26 1.26
C ARG A 120 6.16 -2.80 1.78
N ILE A 121 6.11 -2.53 3.08
CA ILE A 121 4.93 -2.02 3.76
C ILE A 121 5.28 -0.74 4.50
N TRP A 122 4.51 0.31 4.23
CA TRP A 122 4.49 1.53 5.02
C TRP A 122 3.16 1.63 5.74
N VAL A 123 3.15 2.35 6.85
CA VAL A 123 1.95 2.59 7.65
C VAL A 123 1.83 4.08 7.92
N VAL A 124 0.61 4.61 7.96
CA VAL A 124 0.35 5.97 8.41
C VAL A 124 -0.81 5.92 9.37
N GLN A 125 -0.78 6.75 10.41
CA GLN A 125 -1.91 6.99 11.32
C GLN A 125 -2.63 8.27 10.91
N PRO A 126 -3.68 8.23 10.07
CA PRO A 126 -4.28 9.43 9.49
C PRO A 126 -4.90 10.38 10.53
N GLN A 127 -5.21 9.88 11.72
CA GLN A 127 -5.75 10.67 12.84
C GLN A 127 -4.67 11.58 13.46
N HIS A 128 -3.43 11.12 13.49
CA HIS A 128 -2.35 11.75 14.27
C HIS A 128 -1.20 12.28 13.41
N ASP A 129 -1.05 11.77 12.19
CA ASP A 129 0.00 12.21 11.26
C ASP A 129 -0.34 13.58 10.65
N ARG A 130 0.23 14.63 11.24
CA ARG A 130 0.01 16.02 10.81
C ARG A 130 0.35 16.23 9.33
N LEU A 131 1.50 15.75 8.86
CA LEU A 131 1.96 16.00 7.49
C LEU A 131 1.10 15.28 6.46
N PHE A 132 0.75 14.02 6.72
CA PHE A 132 -0.17 13.28 5.86
C PHE A 132 -1.55 13.97 5.77
N ARG A 133 -2.04 14.49 6.91
CA ARG A 133 -3.31 15.25 6.95
C ARG A 133 -3.21 16.54 6.15
N GLU A 134 -2.11 17.29 6.26
CA GLU A 134 -1.89 18.52 5.49
C GLU A 134 -1.91 18.27 3.98
N ILE A 135 -1.22 17.24 3.49
CA ILE A 135 -1.27 16.84 2.07
C ILE A 135 -2.69 16.41 1.66
N SER A 136 -3.37 15.64 2.50
CA SER A 136 -4.74 15.18 2.23
C SER A 136 -5.73 16.35 2.15
N LEU A 137 -5.62 17.33 3.05
CA LEU A 137 -6.42 18.55 3.07
C LEU A 137 -6.16 19.42 1.84
N SER A 138 -4.88 19.62 1.49
CA SER A 138 -4.49 20.34 0.28
C SER A 138 -5.10 19.70 -0.96
N TRP A 139 -5.10 18.36 -1.04
CA TRP A 139 -5.72 17.64 -2.13
C TRP A 139 -7.24 17.83 -2.18
N TYR A 140 -7.95 17.71 -1.05
CA TYR A 140 -9.39 17.95 -0.99
C TYR A 140 -9.74 19.37 -1.46
N SER A 141 -9.01 20.38 -0.98
CA SER A 141 -9.21 21.79 -1.38
C SER A 141 -8.95 22.02 -2.87
N GLN A 142 -7.88 21.45 -3.42
CA GLN A 142 -7.57 21.53 -4.85
C GLN A 142 -8.58 20.78 -5.72
N LYS A 143 -9.21 19.72 -5.20
CA LYS A 143 -10.29 19.02 -5.89
C LYS A 143 -11.57 19.85 -5.90
N GLU A 144 -11.94 20.42 -4.75
CA GLU A 144 -13.12 21.27 -4.62
C GLU A 144 -13.06 22.52 -5.51
N SER A 145 -11.88 23.12 -5.65
CA SER A 145 -11.66 24.26 -6.55
C SER A 145 -11.62 23.89 -8.05
N GLY A 146 -11.64 22.60 -8.38
CA GLY A 146 -11.56 22.10 -9.76
C GLY A 146 -10.13 22.10 -10.35
N PHE A 147 -9.10 22.47 -9.58
CA PHE A 147 -7.71 22.39 -10.00
C PHE A 147 -7.28 20.93 -10.22
N ILE A 148 -7.61 20.05 -9.28
CA ILE A 148 -7.51 18.59 -9.46
C ILE A 148 -8.83 18.05 -9.97
N ARG A 149 -8.85 17.62 -11.23
CA ARG A 149 -10.03 17.00 -11.86
C ARG A 149 -10.16 15.50 -11.59
N SER A 150 -9.09 14.86 -11.11
CA SER A 150 -9.12 13.43 -10.79
C SER A 150 -10.07 13.15 -9.64
N ALA A 151 -10.95 12.17 -9.81
CA ALA A 151 -11.77 11.68 -8.71
C ALA A 151 -10.96 10.87 -7.69
N ASN A 152 -9.77 10.38 -8.06
CA ASN A 152 -8.93 9.55 -7.20
C ASN A 152 -7.77 10.35 -6.64
N PHE A 153 -7.57 10.27 -5.32
CA PHE A 153 -6.28 10.60 -4.72
C PHE A 153 -5.28 9.55 -5.18
N GLN A 154 -4.25 9.99 -5.88
CA GLN A 154 -3.20 9.13 -6.42
C GLN A 154 -1.91 9.44 -5.69
N LEU A 155 -1.32 8.40 -5.10
CA LEU A 155 -0.04 8.48 -4.43
C LEU A 155 0.96 7.60 -5.18
N HIS A 156 2.08 8.19 -5.57
CA HIS A 156 3.16 7.53 -6.29
C HIS A 156 4.15 6.96 -5.28
N ALA A 157 4.31 5.64 -5.30
CA ALA A 157 5.24 4.92 -4.44
C ALA A 157 6.68 5.00 -4.98
N PRO A 158 7.71 4.77 -4.13
CA PRO A 158 9.11 4.73 -4.55
C PRO A 158 9.45 3.42 -5.29
N ILE A 159 8.79 3.16 -6.41
CA ILE A 159 8.93 1.93 -7.20
C ILE A 159 10.39 1.70 -7.60
N ASN A 160 10.90 0.49 -7.33
CA ASN A 160 12.25 0.08 -7.68
C ASN A 160 13.32 1.06 -7.17
N ASN A 161 13.06 1.66 -6.00
CA ASN A 161 13.93 2.64 -5.35
C ASN A 161 13.94 2.37 -3.85
N ASN A 162 15.09 2.55 -3.18
CA ASN A 162 15.25 2.26 -1.75
C ASN A 162 14.81 3.41 -0.82
N SER A 163 14.31 4.51 -1.37
CA SER A 163 13.68 5.56 -0.58
C SER A 163 12.31 5.13 -0.04
N ASN A 164 11.87 5.83 1.00
CA ASN A 164 10.52 5.75 1.56
C ASN A 164 9.70 6.99 1.18
N ILE A 165 10.05 7.63 0.07
CA ILE A 165 9.46 8.89 -0.36
C ILE A 165 8.30 8.60 -1.31
N PHE A 166 7.12 9.08 -0.93
CA PHE A 166 5.94 9.02 -1.77
C PHE A 166 5.62 10.43 -2.26
N THR A 167 5.13 10.54 -3.50
CA THR A 167 4.84 11.81 -4.12
C THR A 167 3.41 11.87 -4.63
N ASN A 168 2.82 13.06 -4.65
CA ASN A 168 1.59 13.37 -5.35
C ASN A 168 1.59 14.84 -5.83
N ARG A 169 0.48 15.29 -6.40
CA ARG A 169 0.33 16.68 -6.87
C ARG A 169 0.37 17.74 -5.77
N CYS A 170 0.26 17.34 -4.51
CA CYS A 170 0.21 18.21 -3.35
C CYS A 170 1.51 18.20 -2.54
N GLY A 171 2.49 17.38 -2.91
CA GLY A 171 3.80 17.35 -2.27
C GLY A 171 4.42 15.95 -2.21
N SER A 172 5.51 15.86 -1.47
CA SER A 172 6.27 14.64 -1.26
C SER A 172 6.57 14.49 0.23
N LEU A 173 6.42 13.28 0.77
CA LEU A 173 6.73 12.98 2.17
C LEU A 173 7.53 11.68 2.26
N GLN A 174 8.36 11.58 3.29
CA GLN A 174 8.97 10.32 3.69
C GLN A 174 8.02 9.58 4.64
N TYR A 175 7.54 8.41 4.24
CA TYR A 175 6.60 7.58 4.99
C TYR A 175 7.35 6.65 5.94
N PRO A 176 6.79 6.31 7.11
CA PRO A 176 7.45 5.41 8.04
C PRO A 176 7.32 3.96 7.51
N LEU A 177 8.47 3.33 7.31
CA LEU A 177 8.56 1.96 6.84
C LEU A 177 8.22 1.01 8.00
N LEU A 178 7.35 0.05 7.75
CA LEU A 178 6.98 -1.00 8.69
C LEU A 178 7.73 -2.30 8.37
N PHE A 179 7.84 -2.67 7.09
CA PHE A 179 8.35 -3.97 6.67
C PHE A 179 9.02 -3.91 5.30
N ASP A 180 10.12 -4.64 5.13
CA ASP A 180 10.79 -4.90 3.85
C ASP A 180 11.27 -6.35 3.80
N ALA A 181 10.91 -7.07 2.74
CA ALA A 181 11.43 -8.40 2.47
C ALA A 181 11.76 -8.58 0.99
N VAL A 182 12.88 -9.25 0.72
CA VAL A 182 13.44 -9.44 -0.62
C VAL A 182 13.64 -10.94 -0.87
N TRP A 183 13.25 -11.39 -2.06
CA TRP A 183 13.49 -12.75 -2.54
C TRP A 183 14.99 -12.99 -2.72
N ASN A 184 15.51 -14.13 -2.25
CA ASN A 184 16.93 -14.47 -2.39
C ASN A 184 17.23 -15.48 -3.52
N GLY A 185 16.19 -15.90 -4.26
CA GLY A 185 16.27 -16.99 -5.25
C GLY A 185 15.49 -18.24 -4.83
N GLU A 186 15.28 -18.44 -3.52
CA GLU A 186 14.62 -19.63 -2.95
C GLU A 186 13.50 -19.29 -1.97
N THR A 187 13.69 -18.25 -1.16
CA THR A 187 12.75 -17.76 -0.15
C THR A 187 12.84 -16.24 0.01
N TYR A 188 11.82 -15.63 0.59
CA TYR A 188 11.92 -14.26 1.09
C TYR A 188 12.79 -14.19 2.34
N GLU A 189 13.64 -13.17 2.38
CA GLU A 189 14.39 -12.73 3.56
C GLU A 189 13.86 -11.38 4.03
N ILE A 190 13.52 -11.29 5.32
CA ILE A 190 13.11 -10.02 5.94
C ILE A 190 14.36 -9.17 6.11
N LYS A 191 14.40 -8.01 5.42
CA LYS A 191 15.50 -7.05 5.51
C LYS A 191 15.24 -5.98 6.57
N TYR A 192 13.98 -5.67 6.82
CA TYR A 192 13.57 -4.68 7.81
C TYR A 192 12.20 -5.02 8.39
N TYR A 193 12.05 -4.84 9.70
CA TYR A 193 10.76 -4.88 10.38
C TYR A 193 10.78 -3.97 11.59
N ASN A 194 9.84 -3.02 11.65
CA ASN A 194 9.69 -2.08 12.76
C ASN A 194 8.21 -1.97 13.18
N PRO A 195 7.74 -2.79 14.13
CA PRO A 195 6.36 -2.73 14.59
C PRO A 195 6.00 -1.40 15.26
N ASP A 196 6.97 -0.68 15.83
CA ASP A 196 6.72 0.61 16.48
C ASP A 196 6.26 1.68 15.48
N ALA A 197 6.50 1.50 14.17
CA ALA A 197 5.98 2.37 13.13
C ALA A 197 4.44 2.45 13.12
N ILE A 198 3.75 1.40 13.60
CA ILE A 198 2.27 1.37 13.65
C ILE A 198 1.72 2.41 14.63
N THR A 199 2.42 2.65 15.75
CA THR A 199 1.93 3.54 16.83
C THR A 199 2.69 4.85 16.91
N ASN A 200 3.97 4.87 16.50
CA ASN A 200 4.85 6.02 16.63
C ASN A 200 5.44 6.50 15.29
N GLY A 201 5.12 5.81 14.19
CA GLY A 201 5.55 6.21 12.86
C GLY A 201 4.72 7.39 12.34
N TYR A 202 5.41 8.47 11.96
CA TYR A 202 4.81 9.62 11.29
C TYR A 202 5.58 9.95 10.01
N CYS A 203 4.88 10.50 9.03
CA CYS A 203 5.50 11.08 7.86
C CYS A 203 6.50 12.18 8.27
N MET A 204 7.55 12.34 7.47
CA MET A 204 8.54 13.41 7.62
C MET A 204 8.62 14.24 6.33
N ASN A 205 9.02 15.50 6.47
CA ASN A 205 9.43 16.32 5.33
C ASN A 205 10.73 15.78 4.72
N ILE A 206 10.96 16.12 3.45
CA ILE A 206 12.16 15.78 2.67
C ILE A 206 13.09 16.98 2.64
#